data_AF-A0A1M5WAX5-F1
#
_entry.id   AF-A0A1M5WAX5-F1
#
_cell.length_a   1.000
_cell.length_b   1.000
_cell.length_c   1.000
_cell.angle_alpha   90.00
_cell.angle_beta   90.00
_cell.angle_gamma   90.00
#
_symmetry.space_group_name_H-M   'P 1'
#
loop_
_entity.id
_entity.type
_entity.pdbx_description
1 polymer ?
#
loop_
_entity_poly.entity_id
_entity_poly.type
_entity_poly.pdbx_seq_one_letter_code
_entity_poly.pdbx_strand_id
1 'polypeptide(L)' 'MCNIVLLIGGVVGLFIGIFILMYWSTVNYKWLCDECGQEFEITLKQNVFGVNAGVNYKSLYCPKCQKKTMCKGIKK' A
#
# COMPACT_ATOMS: atom_id res chain seq x y z
N MET A 1 0.62 35.00 -10.49
CA MET A 1 1.22 34.76 -9.15
C MET A 1 0.29 33.94 -8.24
N CYS A 2 -0.97 34.34 -8.05
CA CYS A 2 -1.93 33.62 -7.18
C CYS A 2 -2.21 32.16 -7.61
N ASN A 3 -2.40 31.90 -8.91
CA ASN A 3 -2.69 30.54 -9.41
C ASN A 3 -1.54 29.54 -9.19
N ILE A 4 -0.28 29.98 -9.25
CA ILE A 4 0.87 29.09 -9.06
C ILE A 4 0.98 28.64 -7.60
N VAL A 5 0.72 29.54 -6.66
CA VAL A 5 0.73 29.21 -5.22
C VAL A 5 -0.37 28.21 -4.88
N LEU A 6 -1.57 28.39 -5.45
CA LEU A 6 -2.68 27.43 -5.28
C LEU A 6 -2.36 26.07 -5.89
N LEU A 7 -1.73 26.03 -7.07
CA LEU A 7 -1.31 24.78 -7.70
C LEU A 7 -0.26 24.04 -6.87
N ILE A 8 0.78 24.74 -6.39
CA ILE A 8 1.82 24.14 -5.54
C ILE A 8 1.22 23.64 -4.23
N GLY A 9 0.41 24.46 -3.56
CA GLY A 9 -0.24 24.08 -2.31
C GLY A 9 -1.15 22.86 -2.48
N GLY A 10 -1.93 22.81 -3.57
CA GLY A 10 -2.78 21.68 -3.90
C GLY A 10 -1.99 20.39 -4.16
N VAL A 11 -0.89 20.49 -4.91
CA VAL A 11 -0.01 19.34 -5.18
C VAL A 11 0.65 18.83 -3.89
N VAL A 12 1.16 19.73 -3.04
CA VAL A 12 1.74 19.34 -1.74
C VAL A 12 0.70 18.67 -0.85
N GLY A 13 -0.51 19.25 -0.74
CA GLY A 13 -1.61 18.67 0.02
C GLY A 13 -2.00 17.28 -0.48
N LEU A 14 -2.05 17.08 -1.80
CA LEU A 14 -2.33 15.78 -2.41
C LEU A 14 -1.29 14.73 -1.98
N PHE A 15 0.01 15.06 -2.07
CA PHE A 15 1.06 14.12 -1.68
C PHE A 15 1.06 13.81 -0.19
N ILE A 16 0.78 14.79 0.68
CA ILE A 16 0.62 14.57 2.13
C ILE A 16 -0.56 13.62 2.40
N GLY A 17 -1.70 13.86 1.74
CA GLY A 17 -2.87 13.00 1.88
C GLY A 17 -2.60 11.56 1.45
N ILE A 18 -1.96 11.37 0.29
CA ILE A 18 -1.55 10.04 -0.19
C ILE A 18 -0.61 9.38 0.82
N PHE A 19 0.39 10.11 1.34
CA PHE A 19 1.34 9.56 2.30
C PHE A 19 0.65 9.08 3.58
N ILE A 20 -0.26 9.89 4.14
CA ILE A 20 -1.04 9.52 5.33
C ILE A 20 -1.88 8.28 5.07
N LEU A 21 -2.56 8.21 3.92
CA LEU A 21 -3.37 7.05 3.53
C LEU A 21 -2.53 5.77 3.41
N MET A 22 -1.36 5.87 2.77
CA MET A 22 -0.47 4.71 2.60
C MET A 22 0.15 4.27 3.94
N TYR A 23 0.49 5.21 4.81
CA TYR A 23 0.94 4.89 6.16
C TYR A 23 -0.14 4.18 6.97
N TRP A 24 -1.35 4.75 7.00
CA TRP A 24 -2.50 4.16 7.69
C TRP A 24 -2.83 2.76 7.17
N SER A 25 -2.82 2.57 5.85
CA SER A 25 -3.02 1.25 5.21
C SER A 25 -1.95 0.24 5.64
N THR A 26 -0.69 0.66 5.74
CA THR A 26 0.42 -0.23 6.12
C THR A 26 0.30 -0.70 7.57
N VAL A 27 -0.05 0.19 8.51
CA VAL A 27 -0.07 -0.16 9.94
C VAL A 27 -1.31 -0.94 10.36
N ASN A 28 -2.45 -0.78 9.66
CA ASN A 28 -3.74 -1.39 10.02
C ASN A 28 -4.05 -2.72 9.31
N TYR A 29 -3.23 -3.15 8.35
CA TYR A 29 -3.48 -4.36 7.57
C TYR A 29 -2.31 -5.35 7.67
N LYS A 30 -2.64 -6.65 7.66
CA LYS A 30 -1.74 -7.76 7.34
C LYS A 30 -2.11 -8.32 5.97
N TRP A 31 -1.22 -9.12 5.39
CA TRP A 31 -1.41 -9.71 4.07
C TRP A 31 -1.45 -11.22 4.18
N LEU A 32 -2.54 -11.81 3.70
CA LEU A 32 -2.75 -13.24 3.60
C LEU A 32 -2.39 -13.68 2.18
N CYS A 33 -1.44 -14.61 2.05
CA CYS A 33 -1.08 -15.22 0.78
C CYS A 33 -2.17 -16.18 0.29
N ASP A 34 -2.67 -16.00 -0.93
CA ASP A 34 -3.73 -16.85 -1.50
C ASP A 34 -3.25 -18.29 -1.77
N GLU A 35 -1.96 -18.51 -1.95
CA GLU A 35 -1.41 -19.83 -2.28
C GLU A 35 -1.12 -20.70 -1.04
N CYS A 36 -0.52 -20.12 0.01
CA CYS A 36 -0.04 -20.90 1.16
C CYS A 36 -0.65 -20.50 2.51
N GLY A 37 -1.53 -19.49 2.51
CA GLY A 37 -2.20 -18.98 3.72
C GLY A 37 -1.28 -18.28 4.71
N GLN A 38 -0.02 -17.96 4.34
CA GLN A 38 0.88 -17.22 5.22
C GLN A 38 0.36 -15.79 5.43
N GLU A 39 0.20 -15.39 6.69
CA GLU A 39 0.02 -14.01 7.08
C GLU A 39 1.36 -13.31 7.27
N PHE A 40 1.51 -12.09 6.76
CA PHE A 40 2.71 -11.30 6.94
C PHE A 40 2.44 -9.79 6.87
N GLU A 41 3.34 -9.02 7.46
CA GLU A 41 3.33 -7.57 7.35
C GLU A 41 4.26 -7.11 6.22
N ILE A 42 3.95 -5.95 5.66
CA ILE A 42 4.79 -5.31 4.65
C ILE A 42 5.25 -3.95 5.15
N THR A 43 6.38 -3.49 4.62
CA THR A 43 6.89 -2.14 4.86
C THR A 43 6.06 -1.10 4.09
N LEU A 44 6.13 0.16 4.53
CA LEU A 44 5.50 1.28 3.81
C LEU A 44 5.97 1.35 2.36
N LYS A 45 7.26 1.12 2.11
CA LYS A 45 7.85 1.09 0.76
C LYS A 45 7.18 0.00 -0.10
N GLN A 46 7.03 -1.20 0.44
CA GLN A 46 6.35 -2.29 -0.28
C GLN A 46 4.86 -1.98 -0.50
N ASN A 47 4.20 -1.29 0.43
CA ASN A 47 2.80 -0.89 0.26
C ASN A 47 2.65 0.18 -0.85
N VAL A 48 3.52 1.20 -0.86
CA VAL A 48 3.52 2.29 -1.84
C VAL A 48 3.84 1.80 -3.26
N PHE A 49 4.89 1.00 -3.41
CA PHE A 49 5.37 0.56 -4.73
C PHE A 49 4.84 -0.82 -5.16
N GLY A 50 4.09 -1.51 -4.30
CA GLY A 50 3.49 -2.80 -4.62
C GLY A 50 2.32 -2.65 -5.58
N VAL A 51 2.23 -3.55 -6.58
CA VAL A 51 1.15 -3.54 -7.56
C VAL A 51 -0.19 -3.85 -6.88
N ASN A 52 -1.10 -2.88 -6.90
CA ASN A 52 -2.49 -3.04 -6.45
C ASN A 52 -3.26 -3.86 -7.49
N ALA A 53 -4.08 -4.79 -7.04
CA ALA A 53 -4.85 -5.68 -7.91
C ALA A 53 -6.21 -6.00 -7.28
N GLY A 54 -7.20 -5.13 -7.42
CA GLY A 54 -8.54 -5.28 -6.83
C GLY A 54 -8.68 -4.61 -5.45
N VAL A 55 -9.79 -4.88 -4.77
CA VAL A 55 -10.12 -4.26 -3.48
C VAL A 55 -9.33 -4.93 -2.36
N ASN A 56 -8.39 -4.21 -1.76
CA ASN A 56 -7.48 -4.73 -0.72
C ASN A 56 -6.71 -5.97 -1.17
N TYR A 57 -6.26 -5.98 -2.41
CA TYR A 57 -5.42 -7.06 -2.94
C TYR A 57 -4.18 -6.46 -3.59
N LYS A 58 -3.05 -7.14 -3.40
CA LYS A 58 -1.76 -6.76 -4.02
C LYS A 58 -0.98 -7.98 -4.45
N SER A 59 -0.20 -7.81 -5.51
CA SER A 59 0.87 -8.74 -5.86
C SER A 59 2.08 -8.48 -4.95
N LEU A 60 2.30 -9.36 -3.97
CA LEU A 60 3.36 -9.23 -2.97
C LEU A 60 4.29 -10.43 -2.99
N TYR A 61 5.53 -10.24 -2.55
CA TYR A 61 6.46 -11.34 -2.33
C TYR A 61 6.08 -12.06 -1.02
N CYS A 62 5.63 -13.31 -1.13
CA CYS A 62 5.28 -14.11 0.03
C CYS A 62 6.58 -14.66 0.68
N PRO A 63 6.83 -14.41 1.99
CA PRO A 63 8.04 -14.89 2.66
C PRO A 63 8.08 -16.42 2.83
N LYS A 64 6.94 -17.11 2.72
CA LYS A 64 6.87 -18.57 2.79
C LYS A 64 7.00 -19.23 1.42
N CYS A 65 6.31 -18.72 0.39
CA CYS A 65 6.40 -19.26 -0.97
C CYS A 65 7.69 -18.84 -1.70
N GLN A 66 8.38 -17.80 -1.22
CA GLN A 66 9.60 -17.24 -1.83
C GLN A 66 9.38 -16.77 -3.29
N LYS A 67 8.17 -16.31 -3.62
CA LYS A 67 7.80 -15.76 -4.93
C LYS A 67 6.73 -14.67 -4.79
N LYS A 68 6.55 -13.87 -5.86
CA LYS A 68 5.42 -12.94 -5.97
C LYS A 68 4.13 -13.72 -6.24
N THR A 69 3.09 -13.37 -5.52
CA THR A 69 1.75 -13.94 -5.70
C THR A 69 0.68 -12.94 -5.24
N MET A 70 -0.57 -13.28 -5.44
CA MET A 70 -1.70 -12.50 -4.96
C MET A 70 -1.89 -12.67 -3.46
N CYS A 71 -2.06 -11.54 -2.78
CA CYS A 71 -2.26 -11.50 -1.35
C CYS A 71 -3.42 -10.56 -1.01
N LYS A 72 -4.28 -11.02 -0.10
CA LYS A 72 -5.41 -10.25 0.42
C LYS A 72 -5.01 -9.47 1.67
N GLY A 73 -5.30 -8.17 1.69
CA GLY A 73 -5.24 -7.33 2.86
C GLY A 73 -6.35 -7.68 3.84
N ILE A 74 -5.98 -8.12 5.03
CA ILE A 74 -6.87 -8.39 6.15
C ILE A 74 -6.64 -7.32 7.23
N LYS A 75 -7.71 -6.81 7.81
CA LYS A 75 -7.61 -5.84 8.90
C LYS A 75 -6.98 -6.52 10.12
N LYS A 76 -6.04 -5.82 10.77
CA LYS A 76 -5.47 -6.24 12.05
C LYS A 76 -6.50 -6.21 13.18
#